data_AF-A0A9W6GR37-F1
#
_entry.id   AF-A0A9W6GR37-F1
#
_cell.length_a   1.000
_cell.length_b   1.000
_cell.length_c   1.000
_cell.angle_alpha   90.00
_cell.angle_beta   90.00
_cell.angle_gamma   90.00
#
_symmetry.space_group_name_H-M   'P 1'
#
loop_
_entity.id
_entity.type
_entity.pdbx_description
1 polymer ?
#
loop_
_entity_poly.entity_id
_entity_poly.type
_entity_poly.pdbx_seq_one_letter_code
_entity_poly.pdbx_strand_id
1 'polypeptide(L)'
;MQNIVLIFGLLCMQLSIVYLFAQPAALIYWDGGWRKAAIAPLFLTVPAILYGVMGAIYGSNLWPMPVMFVFGLATFYLCVVWLVRRFRG
;
A
#
# COMPACT_ATOMS: atom_id res chain seq x y z
N MET A 1 19.90 -4.06 -15.33
CA MET A 1 18.41 -4.06 -15.23
C MET A 1 17.91 -5.02 -14.17
N GLN A 2 18.40 -6.27 -14.12
CA GLN A 2 17.97 -7.31 -13.17
C GLN A 2 18.08 -6.89 -11.68
N ASN A 3 19.17 -6.21 -11.30
CA ASN A 3 19.37 -5.72 -9.93
C ASN A 3 18.34 -4.66 -9.50
N ILE A 4 17.90 -3.79 -10.42
CA ILE A 4 16.94 -2.71 -10.12
C ILE A 4 15.57 -3.30 -9.82
N VAL A 5 15.12 -4.25 -10.63
CA VAL A 5 13.84 -4.95 -10.43
C VAL A 5 13.83 -5.70 -9.10
N LEU A 6 14.96 -6.30 -8.74
CA LEU A 6 15.09 -7.07 -7.50
C LEU A 6 15.03 -6.16 -6.26
N ILE A 7 15.76 -5.04 -6.28
CA ILE A 7 15.70 -4.02 -5.21
C ILE A 7 14.29 -3.46 -5.08
N PHE A 8 13.64 -3.14 -6.20
CA PHE A 8 12.26 -2.63 -6.20
C PHE A 8 11.28 -3.64 -5.58
N GLY A 9 11.38 -4.92 -5.95
CA GLY A 9 10.54 -5.98 -5.38
C GLY A 9 10.72 -6.13 -3.87
N LEU A 10 11.97 -6.11 -3.38
CA LEU A 10 12.27 -6.20 -1.95
C LEU A 10 11.71 -4.99 -1.17
N LEU A 11 11.86 -3.79 -1.72
CA LEU A 11 11.30 -2.58 -1.14
C LEU A 11 9.77 -2.66 -1.04
N CYS A 12 9.08 -3.09 -2.10
CA CYS A 12 7.63 -3.28 -2.05
C CYS A 12 7.21 -4.28 -0.97
N MET A 13 7.95 -5.38 -0.80
CA MET A 13 7.67 -6.36 0.26
C MET A 13 7.81 -5.76 1.66
N GLN A 14 8.87 -5.00 1.94
CA GLN A 14 9.03 -4.34 3.25
C GLN A 14 7.98 -3.24 3.48
N LEU A 15 7.70 -2.43 2.46
CA LEU A 15 6.69 -1.38 2.54
C LEU A 15 5.27 -1.94 2.73
N SER A 16 5.01 -3.17 2.29
CA SER A 16 3.70 -3.81 2.48
C SER A 16 3.34 -4.01 3.94
N ILE A 17 4.32 -4.31 4.80
CA ILE A 17 4.12 -4.44 6.24
C ILE A 17 3.79 -3.09 6.86
N VAL A 18 4.48 -2.04 6.42
CA VAL A 18 4.23 -0.67 6.87
C VAL A 18 2.81 -0.21 6.51
N TYR A 19 2.28 -0.65 5.35
CA TYR A 19 0.93 -0.30 4.91
C TYR A 19 -0.14 -0.63 5.95
N LEU A 20 0.00 -1.80 6.59
CA LEU A 20 -0.96 -2.31 7.58
C LEU A 20 -1.15 -1.35 8.76
N PHE A 21 -0.13 -0.53 9.07
CA PHE A 21 -0.18 0.47 10.13
C PHE A 21 -0.40 1.88 9.58
N ALA A 22 0.26 2.22 8.47
CA ALA A 22 0.22 3.56 7.89
C ALA A 22 -1.18 3.94 7.37
N GLN A 23 -1.88 3.01 6.71
CA GLN A 23 -3.21 3.27 6.17
C GLN A 23 -4.26 3.55 7.27
N PRO A 24 -4.46 2.69 8.29
CA PRO A 24 -5.41 3.01 9.36
C PRO A 24 -4.98 4.25 10.15
N ALA A 25 -3.68 4.43 10.43
CA ALA A 25 -3.19 5.64 11.09
C ALA A 25 -3.52 6.91 10.29
N ALA A 26 -3.34 6.90 8.96
CA ALA A 26 -3.68 8.03 8.10
C ALA A 26 -5.19 8.32 8.13
N LEU A 27 -6.05 7.31 8.18
CA LEU A 27 -7.50 7.49 8.25
C LEU A 27 -8.00 7.99 9.61
N ILE A 28 -7.28 7.70 10.70
CA ILE A 28 -7.63 8.10 12.07
C ILE A 28 -7.06 9.48 12.42
N TYR A 29 -5.81 9.75 12.08
CA TYR A 29 -5.08 10.94 12.54
C TYR A 29 -5.02 12.09 11.53
N TRP A 30 -5.49 11.89 10.29
CA TRP A 30 -5.49 12.96 9.30
C TRP A 30 -6.92 13.49 9.16
N ASP A 31 -7.05 14.82 9.14
CA ASP A 31 -8.34 15.50 9.06
C ASP A 31 -8.52 16.25 7.74
N GLY A 32 -9.78 16.55 7.42
CA GLY A 32 -10.16 17.36 6.26
C GLY A 32 -9.71 16.76 4.92
N GLY A 33 -9.06 17.59 4.09
CA GLY A 33 -8.57 17.18 2.77
C GLY A 33 -7.53 16.06 2.80
N TRP A 34 -6.74 15.97 3.88
CA TRP A 34 -5.71 14.94 4.03
C TRP A 34 -6.32 13.56 4.24
N ARG A 35 -7.43 13.47 4.99
CA ARG A 35 -8.18 12.22 5.12
C ARG A 35 -8.70 11.72 3.79
N LYS A 36 -9.21 12.62 2.94
CA LYS A 36 -9.68 12.27 1.58
C LYS A 36 -8.53 11.76 0.72
N ALA A 37 -7.34 12.38 0.81
CA ALA A 37 -6.15 11.90 0.10
C ALA A 37 -5.70 10.51 0.60
N ALA A 38 -5.84 10.22 1.90
CA ALA A 38 -5.55 8.91 2.48
C ALA A 38 -6.55 7.81 2.08
N ILE A 39 -7.72 8.14 1.53
CA ILE A 39 -8.67 7.14 1.00
C ILE A 39 -8.22 6.61 -0.37
N ALA A 40 -7.47 7.40 -1.15
CA ALA A 40 -7.08 7.05 -2.52
C ALA A 40 -6.45 5.64 -2.66
N PRO A 41 -5.54 5.19 -1.78
CA PRO A 41 -4.96 3.85 -1.87
C PRO A 41 -5.97 2.72 -1.71
N LEU A 42 -7.07 2.95 -0.98
CA LEU A 42 -8.08 1.92 -0.73
C LEU A 42 -8.74 1.43 -2.03
N PHE A 43 -8.86 2.30 -3.04
CA PHE A 43 -9.39 1.92 -4.36
C PHE A 43 -8.56 0.85 -5.04
N LEU A 44 -7.26 0.77 -4.75
CA LEU A 44 -6.37 -0.25 -5.28
C LEU A 44 -6.23 -1.42 -4.29
N THR A 45 -6.07 -1.13 -2.99
CA THR A 45 -5.77 -2.17 -2.00
C THR A 45 -6.97 -3.05 -1.67
N VAL A 46 -8.19 -2.51 -1.67
CA VAL A 46 -9.39 -3.31 -1.39
C VAL A 46 -9.63 -4.38 -2.47
N PRO A 47 -9.67 -4.04 -3.78
CA PRO A 47 -9.75 -5.06 -4.83
C PRO A 47 -8.59 -6.06 -4.81
N ALA A 48 -7.37 -5.61 -4.50
CA ALA A 48 -6.21 -6.49 -4.40
C ALA A 48 -6.36 -7.49 -3.25
N ILE A 49 -6.85 -7.06 -2.08
CA ILE A 49 -7.15 -7.96 -0.95
C ILE A 49 -8.23 -8.97 -1.36
N LEU A 50 -9.32 -8.52 -2.00
CA LEU A 50 -10.38 -9.42 -2.46
C LEU A 50 -9.84 -10.46 -3.45
N TYR A 51 -9.02 -10.05 -4.41
CA TYR A 51 -8.34 -10.94 -5.34
C TYR A 51 -7.43 -11.93 -4.62
N GLY A 52 -6.62 -11.47 -3.67
CA GLY A 52 -5.71 -12.31 -2.88
C GLY A 52 -6.46 -13.33 -2.03
N VAL A 53 -7.57 -12.94 -1.39
CA VAL A 53 -8.43 -13.84 -0.62
C VAL A 53 -9.06 -14.90 -1.52
N MET A 54 -9.57 -14.51 -2.70
CA MET A 54 -10.08 -15.47 -3.68
C MET A 54 -8.97 -16.44 -4.12
N GLY A 55 -7.80 -15.93 -4.46
CA GLY A 55 -6.64 -16.76 -4.81
C GLY A 55 -6.28 -17.76 -3.72
N ALA A 56 -6.32 -17.35 -2.45
CA ALA A 56 -6.07 -18.24 -1.31
C ALA A 56 -7.13 -19.35 -1.21
N ILE A 57 -8.41 -19.02 -1.39
CA ILE A 57 -9.52 -19.99 -1.38
C ILE A 57 -9.36 -21.04 -2.48
N TYR A 58 -8.89 -20.63 -3.67
CA TYR A 58 -8.64 -21.55 -4.79
C TYR A 58 -7.25 -22.22 -4.74
N GLY A 59 -6.48 -22.06 -3.66
CA GLY A 59 -5.18 -22.73 -3.48
C GLY A 59 -4.05 -22.15 -4.34
N SER A 60 -4.17 -20.91 -4.81
CA SER A 60 -3.12 -20.25 -5.61
C SER A 60 -1.90 -19.91 -4.74
N ASN A 61 -0.74 -20.50 -5.00
CA ASN A 61 0.49 -20.19 -4.26
C ASN A 61 0.97 -18.73 -4.41
N LEU A 62 0.46 -18.01 -5.42
CA LEU A 62 0.82 -16.62 -5.71
C LEU A 62 -0.18 -15.62 -5.12
N TRP A 63 -1.18 -16.10 -4.36
CA TRP A 63 -2.22 -15.27 -3.77
C TRP A 63 -1.73 -14.01 -3.00
N PRO A 64 -0.59 -14.01 -2.28
CA PRO A 64 -0.17 -12.85 -1.52
C PRO A 64 0.66 -11.87 -2.35
N MET A 65 1.23 -12.29 -3.48
CA MET A 65 2.14 -11.42 -4.26
C MET A 65 1.45 -10.14 -4.74
N PRO A 66 0.28 -10.18 -5.41
CA PRO A 66 -0.39 -8.95 -5.84
C PRO A 66 -0.74 -8.03 -4.68
N VAL A 67 -1.15 -8.60 -3.54
CA VAL A 67 -1.46 -7.85 -2.32
C VAL A 67 -0.22 -7.12 -1.81
N MET A 68 0.92 -7.82 -1.71
CA MET A 68 2.19 -7.24 -1.26
C MET A 68 2.67 -6.10 -2.17
N PHE A 69 2.61 -6.27 -3.48
CA PHE A 69 3.00 -5.21 -4.43
C PHE A 69 2.10 -3.99 -4.31
N VAL A 70 0.78 -4.21 -4.26
CA VAL A 70 -0.20 -3.12 -4.14
C VAL A 70 -0.05 -2.38 -2.81
N PHE A 71 0.19 -3.09 -1.72
CA PHE A 71 0.45 -2.48 -0.41
C PHE A 71 1.75 -1.69 -0.41
N GLY A 72 2.82 -2.19 -1.03
CA GLY A 72 4.08 -1.46 -1.16
C GLY A 72 3.91 -0.12 -1.90
N LEU A 73 3.18 -0.14 -3.03
CA LEU A 73 2.85 1.08 -3.78
C LEU A 73 1.95 2.04 -2.99
N ALA A 74 0.97 1.50 -2.28
CA ALA A 74 0.07 2.27 -1.44
C ALA A 74 0.81 2.97 -0.27
N THR A 75 1.74 2.28 0.38
CA THR A 75 2.62 2.88 1.39
C THR A 75 3.47 4.00 0.79
N PHE A 76 4.07 3.75 -0.38
CA PHE A 76 4.87 4.78 -1.06
C PHE A 76 4.04 6.05 -1.33
N TYR A 77 2.81 5.88 -1.82
CA TYR A 77 1.87 6.99 -1.98
C TYR A 77 1.61 7.73 -0.65
N LEU A 78 1.31 7.00 0.44
CA LEU A 78 1.08 7.61 1.75
C LEU A 78 2.31 8.37 2.25
N CYS A 79 3.52 7.86 2.02
CA CYS A 79 4.76 8.56 2.34
C CYS A 79 4.88 9.89 1.57
N VAL A 80 4.56 9.88 0.27
CA VAL A 80 4.55 11.12 -0.54
C VAL A 80 3.51 12.11 -0.03
N VAL A 81 2.28 11.67 0.25
CA VAL A 81 1.24 12.56 0.81
C VAL A 81 1.64 13.09 2.17
N TRP A 82 2.23 12.26 3.02
CA TRP A 82 2.73 12.67 4.33
C TRP A 82 3.84 13.73 4.21
N LEU A 83 4.81 13.53 3.31
CA LEU A 83 5.86 14.52 3.04
C LEU A 83 5.25 15.84 2.56
N VAL A 84 4.34 15.80 1.59
CA VAL A 84 3.66 16.99 1.08
C VAL A 84 2.87 17.69 2.19
N ARG A 85 2.17 16.93 3.04
CA ARG A 85 1.47 17.48 4.22
C ARG A 85 2.45 18.15 5.18
N ARG A 86 3.63 17.59 5.39
CA ARG A 86 4.66 18.13 6.29
C ARG A 86 5.26 19.44 5.79
N PHE A 87 5.38 19.62 4.46
CA PHE A 87 5.91 20.83 3.82
C PHE A 87 4.84 21.89 3.49
N ARG A 88 3.56 21.51 3.38
CA ARG A 88 2.43 22.44 3.28
C ARG A 88 1.87 22.85 4.65
N GLY A 89 2.59 22.49 5.72
CA GLY A 89 2.32 22.97 7.08
C GLY A 89 2.54 24.46 7.19
#